data_AF-A0A4Y3WVS5-F1
#
_entry.id   AF-A0A4Y3WVS5-F1
#
_cell.length_a   1.000
_cell.length_b   1.000
_cell.length_c   1.000
_cell.angle_alpha   90.00
_cell.angle_beta   90.00
_cell.angle_gamma   90.00
#
_symmetry.space_group_name_H-M   'P 1'
#
loop_
_entity.id
_entity.type
_entity.pdbx_description
1 polymer ?
#
loop_
_entity_poly.entity_id
_entity_poly.type
_entity_poly.pdbx_seq_one_letter_code
_entity_poly.pdbx_strand_id
1 'polypeptide(L)'
;MAQDPVSALTGALTAGHELDLGGAELPAAALAAVLTAGRPPGAPVLRLRHARVTGVLRLTGAQVTVPVDLRACTFDEAPDLRMAEFSGLSMSGCRVPALRAGNVVVTADLTLDDGFTSHGPVHLSDARIGGSLRLSAGRLDGAGGRAVIADRLVVGGTCYARRLVAGGEVRMPGARITGNLDLSGAELASPTVDALDLTGLAVDGSLLAGRHHAGPVFTCDGRVLLAGVQVGGDLVLTGAVIRRRAGEPLLPRAADESRMPIVPGGIVDPGAALVADRIRVQGNLELDDGSDTTGTVRLPGAVVGGYVRLSGAHLTGPYDEPDRGVALLGDGIEIGGDLEARAAGRGPLRCDGQLRLVDAHVRGSASLSGVRLHAPDRDAFNGDRLRVGGELYLRSSARARCGCRTPRSARRSTAPARCSSGHACVRTSTARRRCRTRHRCGRRWTRGRRRSARTCSCCASGPPAASGSGAPTPASRCSSSTSGSAAPGPGTR
;
A
#
# COMPACT_ATOMS: atom_id res chain seq x y z
N MET A 1 44.21 -20.23 -30.83
CA MET A 1 44.50 -20.23 -29.38
C MET A 1 43.47 -19.35 -28.70
N ALA A 2 42.59 -19.91 -27.88
CA ALA A 2 41.74 -19.08 -27.03
C ALA A 2 42.64 -18.44 -25.96
N GLN A 3 42.62 -17.12 -25.83
CA GLN A 3 43.30 -16.45 -24.72
C GLN A 3 42.57 -16.81 -23.42
N ASP A 4 43.34 -17.09 -22.37
CA ASP A 4 42.78 -17.35 -21.03
C ASP A 4 41.95 -16.11 -20.60
N PRO A 5 40.63 -16.27 -20.32
CA PRO A 5 39.77 -15.15 -19.96
C PRO A 5 40.25 -14.41 -18.72
N VAL A 6 41.02 -15.03 -17.82
CA VAL A 6 41.60 -14.39 -16.63
C VAL A 6 42.75 -13.44 -17.01
N SER A 7 43.58 -13.85 -17.96
CA SER A 7 44.66 -13.02 -18.50
C SER A 7 44.09 -11.85 -19.32
N ALA A 8 43.07 -12.12 -20.13
CA ALA A 8 42.33 -11.09 -20.88
C ALA A 8 41.64 -10.08 -19.93
N LEU A 9 41.01 -10.54 -18.85
CA LEU A 9 40.41 -9.69 -17.81
C LEU A 9 41.45 -8.76 -17.17
N THR A 10 42.60 -9.31 -16.78
CA THR A 10 43.70 -8.54 -16.15
C THR A 10 44.29 -7.51 -17.11
N GLY A 11 44.49 -7.87 -18.38
CA GLY A 11 44.97 -6.98 -19.44
C GLY A 11 43.99 -5.85 -19.76
N ALA A 12 42.73 -6.19 -20.07
CA ALA A 12 41.67 -5.21 -20.35
C ALA A 12 41.48 -4.22 -19.19
N LEU A 13 41.60 -4.70 -17.95
CA LEU A 13 41.53 -3.87 -16.76
C LEU A 13 42.69 -2.91 -16.56
N THR A 14 43.90 -3.33 -16.94
CA THR A 14 45.08 -2.47 -16.86
C THR A 14 44.98 -1.34 -17.90
N ALA A 15 44.36 -1.62 -19.05
CA ALA A 15 44.09 -0.65 -20.12
C ALA A 15 42.78 0.16 -19.94
N GLY A 16 41.92 -0.19 -18.97
CA GLY A 16 40.61 0.43 -18.77
C GLY A 16 39.59 0.18 -19.90
N HIS A 17 39.80 -0.89 -20.68
CA HIS A 17 38.92 -1.27 -21.77
C HIS A 17 37.72 -2.10 -21.29
N GLU A 18 36.61 -2.00 -22.02
CA GLU A 18 35.46 -2.88 -21.84
C GLU A 18 35.81 -4.28 -22.37
N LEU A 19 35.71 -5.29 -21.52
CA LEU A 19 35.86 -6.69 -21.93
C LEU A 19 34.48 -7.32 -22.11
N ASP A 20 34.16 -7.69 -23.34
CA ASP A 20 33.00 -8.54 -23.64
C ASP A 20 33.46 -9.99 -23.77
N LEU A 21 32.87 -10.88 -22.98
CA LEU A 21 33.15 -12.32 -23.00
C LEU A 21 32.15 -13.12 -23.86
N GLY A 22 31.11 -12.49 -24.42
CA GLY A 22 30.20 -13.14 -25.38
C GLY A 22 29.48 -14.40 -24.89
N GLY A 23 29.30 -14.55 -23.57
CA GLY A 23 28.75 -15.73 -22.90
C GLY A 23 29.79 -16.68 -22.31
N ALA A 24 31.09 -16.44 -22.51
CA ALA A 24 32.16 -17.32 -22.02
C ALA A 24 32.24 -17.37 -20.49
N GLU A 25 32.74 -18.50 -19.99
CA GLU A 25 32.86 -18.79 -18.57
C GLU A 25 34.02 -18.02 -17.93
N LEU A 26 33.74 -17.40 -16.79
CA LEU A 26 34.71 -16.72 -15.94
C LEU A 26 34.62 -17.31 -14.53
N PRO A 27 35.65 -18.03 -14.04
CA PRO A 27 35.65 -18.54 -12.67
C PRO A 27 35.51 -17.40 -11.65
N ALA A 28 34.54 -17.53 -10.74
CA ALA A 28 34.25 -16.49 -9.76
C ALA A 28 35.45 -16.17 -8.85
N ALA A 29 36.31 -17.16 -8.59
CA ALA A 29 37.57 -16.97 -7.86
C ALA A 29 38.57 -16.08 -8.61
N ALA A 30 38.62 -16.14 -9.94
CA ALA A 30 39.47 -15.28 -10.75
C ALA A 30 38.94 -13.84 -10.78
N LEU A 31 37.63 -13.67 -10.92
CA LEU A 31 36.98 -12.37 -10.79
C LEU A 31 37.22 -11.76 -9.39
N ALA A 32 37.09 -12.56 -8.33
CA ALA A 32 37.38 -12.13 -6.97
C ALA A 32 38.83 -11.68 -6.79
N ALA A 33 39.81 -12.48 -7.23
CA ALA A 33 41.23 -12.14 -7.14
C ALA A 33 41.58 -10.84 -7.89
N VAL A 34 40.93 -10.61 -9.04
CA VAL A 34 41.12 -9.40 -9.84
C VAL A 34 40.45 -8.16 -9.24
N LEU A 35 39.34 -8.34 -8.52
CA LEU A 35 38.64 -7.27 -7.79
C LEU A 35 39.34 -6.87 -6.47
N THR A 36 40.00 -7.82 -5.81
CA THR A 36 40.73 -7.59 -4.54
C THR A 36 42.23 -7.32 -4.74
N ALA A 37 42.75 -7.45 -5.96
CA ALA A 37 44.09 -6.99 -6.30
C ALA A 37 44.21 -5.48 -6.03
N GLY A 38 45.07 -5.11 -5.07
CA GLY A 38 45.27 -3.72 -4.66
C GLY A 38 45.66 -2.83 -5.83
N ARG A 39 44.87 -1.78 -6.08
CA ARG A 39 45.08 -0.84 -7.19
C ARG A 39 45.34 0.59 -6.71
N PRO A 40 46.15 1.36 -7.46
CA PRO A 40 46.38 2.76 -7.14
C PRO A 40 45.09 3.59 -7.27
N PRO A 41 44.95 4.67 -6.49
CA PRO A 41 43.85 5.63 -6.68
C PRO A 41 43.81 6.15 -8.12
N GLY A 42 42.62 6.25 -8.70
CA GLY A 42 42.44 6.69 -10.10
C GLY A 42 42.62 5.60 -11.16
N ALA A 43 42.83 4.34 -10.77
CA ALA A 43 42.76 3.21 -11.70
C ALA A 43 41.39 3.14 -12.41
N PRO A 44 41.35 2.71 -13.69
CA PRO A 44 40.13 2.74 -14.49
C PRO A 44 39.05 1.77 -13.99
N VAL A 45 37.79 2.12 -14.31
CA VAL A 45 36.59 1.33 -13.99
C VAL A 45 36.70 -0.08 -14.57
N LEU A 46 36.36 -1.09 -13.77
CA LEU A 46 36.20 -2.45 -14.30
C LEU A 46 34.93 -2.53 -15.14
N ARG A 47 35.06 -2.81 -16.43
CA ARG A 47 33.92 -3.01 -17.34
C ARG A 47 33.93 -4.43 -17.90
N LEU A 48 32.97 -5.24 -17.49
CA LEU A 48 32.80 -6.62 -17.94
C LEU A 48 31.39 -6.83 -18.52
N ARG A 49 31.32 -7.44 -19.70
CA ARG A 49 30.09 -7.70 -20.43
C ARG A 49 29.89 -9.16 -20.78
N HIS A 50 28.63 -9.58 -20.73
CA HIS A 50 28.15 -10.91 -21.12
C HIS A 50 28.98 -12.08 -20.56
N ALA A 51 29.55 -11.95 -19.36
CA ALA A 51 30.29 -13.05 -18.73
C ALA A 51 29.31 -14.04 -18.06
N ARG A 52 29.61 -15.34 -18.15
CA ARG A 52 29.01 -16.36 -17.29
C ARG A 52 29.94 -16.62 -16.10
N VAL A 53 29.58 -16.12 -14.92
CA VAL A 53 30.38 -16.27 -13.70
C VAL A 53 30.08 -17.62 -13.06
N THR A 54 31.07 -18.52 -13.07
CA THR A 54 30.94 -19.91 -12.58
C THR A 54 31.44 -20.04 -11.14
N GLY A 55 30.63 -20.65 -10.28
CA GLY A 55 30.87 -20.77 -8.84
C GLY A 55 30.54 -19.51 -8.02
N VAL A 56 30.64 -19.61 -6.69
CA VAL A 56 30.34 -18.48 -5.78
C VAL A 56 31.38 -17.33 -5.88
N LEU A 57 30.93 -16.14 -6.30
CA LEU A 57 31.69 -14.90 -6.12
C LEU A 57 31.66 -14.49 -4.66
N ARG A 58 32.72 -14.82 -3.91
CA ARG A 58 32.90 -14.43 -2.50
C ARG A 58 33.79 -13.20 -2.41
N LEU A 59 33.21 -12.09 -1.96
CA LEU A 59 33.86 -10.81 -1.66
C LEU A 59 33.57 -10.37 -0.23
N THR A 60 33.25 -11.31 0.66
CA THR A 60 32.88 -11.02 2.05
C THR A 60 34.01 -10.28 2.77
N GLY A 61 33.74 -9.06 3.27
CA GLY A 61 34.76 -8.20 3.91
C GLY A 61 35.83 -7.64 2.96
N ALA A 62 35.68 -7.78 1.64
CA ALA A 62 36.67 -7.32 0.68
C ALA A 62 36.56 -5.81 0.40
N GLN A 63 37.70 -5.15 0.20
CA GLN A 63 37.78 -3.76 -0.25
C GLN A 63 38.06 -3.70 -1.75
N VAL A 64 37.15 -3.09 -2.50
CA VAL A 64 37.20 -2.92 -3.96
C VAL A 64 37.29 -1.43 -4.26
N THR A 65 38.53 -0.94 -4.38
CA THR A 65 38.84 0.50 -4.49
C THR A 65 38.53 1.11 -5.86
N VAL A 66 38.34 0.28 -6.89
CA VAL A 66 37.92 0.70 -8.24
C VAL A 66 36.41 0.58 -8.42
N PRO A 67 35.75 1.45 -9.19
CA PRO A 67 34.36 1.23 -9.57
C PRO A 67 34.21 -0.01 -10.45
N VAL A 68 33.11 -0.73 -10.27
CA VAL A 68 32.82 -2.01 -10.93
C VAL A 68 31.53 -1.88 -11.74
N ASP A 69 31.59 -2.23 -13.02
CA ASP A 69 30.48 -2.19 -13.98
C ASP A 69 30.36 -3.54 -14.69
N LEU A 70 29.41 -4.34 -14.20
CA LEU A 70 29.06 -5.65 -14.73
C LEU A 70 27.76 -5.51 -15.52
N ARG A 71 27.79 -5.79 -16.82
CA ARG A 71 26.63 -5.58 -17.69
C ARG A 71 26.21 -6.86 -18.39
N ALA A 72 24.92 -7.19 -18.27
CA ALA A 72 24.34 -8.40 -18.86
C ALA A 72 25.10 -9.70 -18.52
N CYS A 73 25.79 -9.75 -17.38
CA CYS A 73 26.47 -10.95 -16.89
C CYS A 73 25.50 -11.89 -16.19
N THR A 74 25.72 -13.20 -16.29
CA THR A 74 24.92 -14.23 -15.61
C THR A 74 25.78 -14.92 -14.54
N PHE A 75 25.22 -15.12 -13.36
CA PHE A 75 25.86 -15.83 -12.25
C PHE A 75 25.17 -17.18 -12.03
N ASP A 76 25.96 -18.25 -11.90
CA ASP A 76 25.43 -19.58 -11.59
C ASP A 76 25.06 -19.74 -10.10
N GLU A 77 25.81 -19.07 -9.23
CA GLU A 77 25.59 -19.07 -7.77
C GLU A 77 25.40 -17.64 -7.25
N ALA A 78 24.70 -17.50 -6.12
CA ALA A 78 24.40 -16.21 -5.51
C ALA A 78 25.68 -15.48 -5.04
N PRO A 79 26.00 -14.27 -5.55
CA PRO A 79 27.16 -13.51 -5.09
C PRO A 79 27.07 -13.14 -3.62
N ASP A 80 28.19 -13.27 -2.91
CA ASP A 80 28.35 -12.93 -1.50
C ASP A 80 29.25 -11.70 -1.34
N LEU A 81 28.60 -10.55 -1.21
CA LEU A 81 29.18 -9.21 -1.05
C LEU A 81 29.02 -8.70 0.40
N ARG A 82 28.77 -9.58 1.38
CA ARG A 82 28.48 -9.16 2.75
C ARG A 82 29.68 -8.43 3.37
N MET A 83 29.43 -7.31 4.03
CA MET A 83 30.49 -6.46 4.63
C MET A 83 31.56 -5.98 3.64
N ALA A 84 31.33 -6.09 2.32
CA ALA A 84 32.28 -5.61 1.32
C ALA A 84 32.20 -4.08 1.18
N GLU A 85 33.31 -3.45 0.78
CA GLU A 85 33.40 -2.02 0.53
C GLU A 85 33.70 -1.77 -0.94
N PHE A 86 32.83 -1.07 -1.66
CA PHE A 86 32.97 -0.73 -3.07
C PHE A 86 33.07 0.78 -3.26
N SER A 87 33.95 1.22 -4.17
CA SER A 87 33.91 2.60 -4.69
C SER A 87 32.57 2.90 -5.37
N GLY A 88 32.10 1.98 -6.22
CA GLY A 88 30.78 2.00 -6.87
C GLY A 88 30.51 0.65 -7.54
N LEU A 89 29.25 0.23 -7.62
CA LEU A 89 28.87 -1.08 -8.17
C LEU A 89 27.66 -0.95 -9.09
N SER A 90 27.86 -1.34 -10.35
CA SER A 90 26.83 -1.51 -11.38
C SER A 90 26.73 -2.99 -11.76
N MET A 91 25.50 -3.49 -11.82
CA MET A 91 25.13 -4.83 -12.26
C MET A 91 23.97 -4.76 -13.30
N SER A 92 23.94 -3.71 -14.12
CA SER A 92 22.84 -3.44 -15.06
C SER A 92 22.57 -4.63 -16.00
N GLY A 93 21.32 -5.09 -16.04
CA GLY A 93 20.90 -6.24 -16.83
C GLY A 93 21.48 -7.60 -16.39
N CYS A 94 22.19 -7.69 -15.26
CA CYS A 94 22.71 -8.97 -14.77
C CYS A 94 21.60 -9.92 -14.31
N ARG A 95 21.85 -11.24 -14.44
CA ARG A 95 21.00 -12.28 -13.85
C ARG A 95 21.74 -12.96 -12.69
N VAL A 96 21.12 -12.99 -11.52
CA VAL A 96 21.62 -13.65 -10.31
C VAL A 96 20.60 -14.63 -9.72
N PRO A 97 21.03 -15.72 -9.06
CA PRO A 97 20.12 -16.59 -8.32
C PRO A 97 19.58 -15.93 -7.04
N ALA A 98 20.41 -15.11 -6.39
CA ALA A 98 20.09 -14.22 -5.28
C ALA A 98 21.28 -13.25 -5.09
N LEU A 99 21.15 -12.19 -4.28
CA LEU A 99 22.25 -11.27 -3.98
C LEU A 99 22.42 -11.09 -2.46
N ARG A 100 23.56 -11.51 -1.90
CA ARG A 100 23.87 -11.36 -0.47
C ARG A 100 24.79 -10.18 -0.25
N ALA A 101 24.23 -9.00 0.02
CA ALA A 101 24.96 -7.74 0.21
C ALA A 101 24.61 -7.06 1.55
N GLY A 102 24.31 -7.85 2.60
CA GLY A 102 24.11 -7.34 3.95
C GLY A 102 25.38 -6.66 4.48
N ASN A 103 25.22 -5.51 5.13
CA ASN A 103 26.31 -4.65 5.60
C ASN A 103 27.27 -4.15 4.49
N VAL A 104 26.92 -4.24 3.19
CA VAL A 104 27.76 -3.69 2.12
C VAL A 104 27.88 -2.17 2.25
N VAL A 105 29.06 -1.62 1.98
CA VAL A 105 29.28 -0.18 1.86
C VAL A 105 29.60 0.13 0.40
N VAL A 106 28.85 1.05 -0.21
CA VAL A 106 29.09 1.54 -1.56
C VAL A 106 29.26 3.05 -1.49
N THR A 107 30.44 3.57 -1.82
CA THR A 107 30.75 5.01 -1.65
C THR A 107 29.94 5.87 -2.61
N ALA A 108 29.79 5.43 -3.87
CA ALA A 108 28.97 6.06 -4.90
C ALA A 108 27.61 5.35 -5.04
N ASP A 109 27.13 5.17 -6.28
CA ASP A 109 25.86 4.52 -6.59
C ASP A 109 25.95 2.98 -6.51
N LEU A 110 24.86 2.35 -6.07
CA LEU A 110 24.58 0.92 -6.31
C LEU A 110 23.49 0.81 -7.39
N THR A 111 23.85 0.27 -8.54
CA THR A 111 23.00 0.23 -9.73
C THR A 111 22.64 -1.21 -10.11
N LEU A 112 21.37 -1.57 -9.93
CA LEU A 112 20.77 -2.87 -10.25
C LEU A 112 19.54 -2.63 -11.18
N ASP A 113 19.76 -1.98 -12.32
CA ASP A 113 18.72 -1.56 -13.27
C ASP A 113 18.80 -2.30 -14.63
N ASP A 114 18.13 -1.75 -15.66
CA ASP A 114 18.13 -2.23 -17.04
C ASP A 114 17.89 -3.74 -17.21
N GLY A 115 16.88 -4.25 -16.50
CA GLY A 115 16.47 -5.65 -16.57
C GLY A 115 17.23 -6.60 -15.63
N PHE A 116 17.98 -6.07 -14.66
CA PHE A 116 18.55 -6.85 -13.56
C PHE A 116 17.50 -7.83 -13.00
N THR A 117 17.84 -9.11 -13.00
CA THR A 117 16.92 -10.20 -12.65
C THR A 117 17.50 -11.00 -11.49
N SER A 118 16.75 -11.10 -10.39
CA SER A 118 17.07 -11.98 -9.25
C SER A 118 15.99 -13.04 -9.11
N HIS A 119 16.38 -14.32 -9.03
CA HIS A 119 15.48 -15.46 -8.80
C HIS A 119 15.35 -15.84 -7.31
N GLY A 120 15.83 -14.97 -6.43
CA GLY A 120 15.83 -15.11 -4.99
C GLY A 120 16.10 -13.76 -4.32
N PRO A 121 16.21 -13.73 -2.97
CA PRO A 121 16.26 -12.48 -2.21
C PRO A 121 17.47 -11.61 -2.55
N VAL A 122 17.21 -10.32 -2.74
CA VAL A 122 18.24 -9.26 -2.70
C VAL A 122 18.34 -8.73 -1.27
N HIS A 123 19.42 -9.09 -0.59
CA HIS A 123 19.65 -8.75 0.82
C HIS A 123 20.64 -7.59 0.95
N LEU A 124 20.16 -6.45 1.44
CA LEU A 124 20.82 -5.16 1.63
C LEU A 124 20.63 -4.61 3.07
N SER A 125 20.30 -5.47 4.05
CA SER A 125 20.14 -5.04 5.45
C SER A 125 21.42 -4.41 5.98
N ASP A 126 21.29 -3.32 6.74
CA ASP A 126 22.39 -2.50 7.28
C ASP A 126 23.41 -2.00 6.23
N ALA A 127 23.09 -2.07 4.93
CA ALA A 127 23.94 -1.54 3.87
C ALA A 127 23.97 0.00 3.90
N ARG A 128 25.06 0.57 3.37
CA ARG A 128 25.25 2.02 3.25
C ARG A 128 25.65 2.37 1.83
N ILE A 129 24.84 3.18 1.16
CA ILE A 129 25.06 3.63 -0.20
C ILE A 129 25.21 5.15 -0.12
N GLY A 130 26.40 5.68 -0.40
CA GLY A 130 26.67 7.12 -0.33
C GLY A 130 25.97 7.89 -1.44
N GLY A 131 25.85 7.30 -2.62
CA GLY A 131 25.06 7.79 -3.75
C GLY A 131 23.63 7.26 -3.75
N SER A 132 23.12 6.99 -4.96
CA SER A 132 21.77 6.50 -5.22
C SER A 132 21.70 4.98 -5.29
N LEU A 133 20.56 4.42 -4.90
CA LEU A 133 20.19 3.03 -5.16
C LEU A 133 19.28 2.97 -6.39
N ARG A 134 19.66 2.25 -7.45
CA ARG A 134 18.79 2.00 -8.61
C ARG A 134 18.33 0.55 -8.64
N LEU A 135 17.02 0.36 -8.63
CA LEU A 135 16.29 -0.91 -8.82
C LEU A 135 15.30 -0.81 -10.01
N SER A 136 15.44 0.24 -10.82
CA SER A 136 14.43 0.60 -11.83
C SER A 136 14.38 -0.41 -12.97
N ALA A 137 13.18 -0.81 -13.38
CA ALA A 137 12.94 -1.87 -14.35
C ALA A 137 13.57 -3.25 -14.02
N GLY A 138 13.96 -3.48 -12.76
CA GLY A 138 14.41 -4.78 -12.27
C GLY A 138 13.26 -5.79 -12.12
N ARG A 139 13.62 -7.08 -12.08
CA ARG A 139 12.71 -8.21 -11.81
C ARG A 139 13.23 -9.02 -10.65
N LEU A 140 12.62 -8.88 -9.48
CA LEU A 140 13.09 -9.49 -8.23
C LEU A 140 12.06 -10.50 -7.73
N ASP A 141 12.35 -11.78 -7.88
CA ASP A 141 11.54 -12.88 -7.35
C ASP A 141 12.12 -13.34 -6.00
N GLY A 142 11.30 -13.34 -4.95
CA GLY A 142 11.67 -13.83 -3.62
C GLY A 142 11.50 -15.35 -3.45
N ALA A 143 11.22 -16.10 -4.53
CA ALA A 143 10.93 -17.53 -4.54
C ALA A 143 9.81 -17.90 -3.55
N GLY A 144 8.76 -17.07 -3.48
CA GLY A 144 7.64 -17.21 -2.54
C GLY A 144 7.85 -16.55 -1.16
N GLY A 145 9.04 -16.02 -0.88
CA GLY A 145 9.38 -15.30 0.34
C GLY A 145 9.52 -13.78 0.16
N ARG A 146 10.71 -13.26 0.49
CA ARG A 146 11.05 -11.83 0.38
C ARG A 146 11.85 -11.57 -0.88
N ALA A 147 11.42 -10.62 -1.71
CA ALA A 147 12.16 -10.21 -2.91
C ALA A 147 13.33 -9.27 -2.56
N VAL A 148 13.09 -8.34 -1.62
CA VAL A 148 14.09 -7.38 -1.14
C VAL A 148 14.06 -7.33 0.38
N ILE A 149 15.24 -7.42 1.01
CA ILE A 149 15.43 -7.29 2.46
C ILE A 149 16.45 -6.19 2.69
N ALA A 150 16.01 -4.99 3.07
CA ALA A 150 16.82 -3.78 3.21
C ALA A 150 16.54 -3.08 4.55
N ASP A 151 16.36 -3.86 5.62
CA ASP A 151 16.17 -3.38 6.98
C ASP A 151 17.33 -2.45 7.38
N ARG A 152 17.00 -1.22 7.82
CA ARG A 152 17.97 -0.19 8.22
C ARG A 152 18.96 0.26 7.14
N LEU A 153 18.66 0.04 5.86
CA LEU A 153 19.43 0.58 4.73
C LEU A 153 19.62 2.11 4.85
N VAL A 154 20.81 2.61 4.53
CA VAL A 154 21.07 4.05 4.40
C VAL A 154 21.43 4.38 2.94
N VAL A 155 20.72 5.36 2.35
CA VAL A 155 20.97 5.88 1.01
C VAL A 155 21.17 7.40 1.09
N GLY A 156 22.35 7.90 0.74
CA GLY A 156 22.67 9.33 0.73
C GLY A 156 22.07 10.09 -0.45
N GLY A 157 21.77 9.39 -1.55
CA GLY A 157 21.04 9.88 -2.71
C GLY A 157 19.56 9.45 -2.73
N THR A 158 19.04 9.24 -3.94
CA THR A 158 17.65 8.80 -4.17
C THR A 158 17.58 7.29 -4.37
N CYS A 159 16.48 6.67 -3.93
CA CYS A 159 16.15 5.27 -4.25
C CYS A 159 15.18 5.22 -5.43
N TYR A 160 15.65 4.74 -6.58
CA TYR A 160 14.90 4.67 -7.84
C TYR A 160 14.42 3.24 -8.12
N ALA A 161 13.20 2.91 -7.72
CA ALA A 161 12.52 1.63 -7.96
C ALA A 161 11.37 1.75 -9.00
N ARG A 162 11.49 2.70 -9.94
CA ARG A 162 10.50 2.93 -11.00
C ARG A 162 10.32 1.69 -11.87
N ARG A 163 9.07 1.25 -12.07
CA ARG A 163 8.75 0.04 -12.85
C ARG A 163 9.47 -1.23 -12.35
N LEU A 164 9.84 -1.28 -11.07
CA LEU A 164 10.31 -2.51 -10.42
C LEU A 164 9.19 -3.53 -10.41
N VAL A 165 9.47 -4.77 -10.83
CA VAL A 165 8.56 -5.91 -10.66
C VAL A 165 9.10 -6.78 -9.52
N ALA A 166 8.34 -6.96 -8.45
CA ALA A 166 8.74 -7.74 -7.30
C ALA A 166 7.71 -8.85 -6.96
N GLY A 167 8.16 -10.11 -7.00
CA GLY A 167 7.41 -11.29 -6.58
C GLY A 167 7.79 -11.70 -5.16
N GLY A 168 7.22 -11.06 -4.14
CA GLY A 168 7.52 -11.28 -2.72
C GLY A 168 7.50 -9.97 -1.91
N GLU A 169 7.71 -10.07 -0.60
CA GLU A 169 7.80 -8.89 0.28
C GLU A 169 9.01 -8.00 -0.13
N VAL A 170 8.76 -6.70 -0.37
CA VAL A 170 9.80 -5.66 -0.43
C VAL A 170 9.85 -4.97 0.92
N ARG A 171 10.96 -5.16 1.64
CA ARG A 171 11.11 -4.79 3.05
C ARG A 171 12.24 -3.79 3.24
N MET A 172 11.95 -2.60 3.78
CA MET A 172 12.93 -1.54 4.10
C MET A 172 12.66 -0.81 5.45
N PRO A 173 12.31 -1.51 6.55
CA PRO A 173 11.93 -0.91 7.82
C PRO A 173 13.10 -0.16 8.46
N GLY A 174 12.83 1.02 9.01
CA GLY A 174 13.84 1.87 9.64
C GLY A 174 14.96 2.34 8.70
N ALA A 175 14.82 2.17 7.39
CA ALA A 175 15.76 2.70 6.40
C ALA A 175 15.74 4.24 6.38
N ARG A 176 16.79 4.84 5.83
CA ARG A 176 16.97 6.29 5.71
C ARG A 176 17.39 6.65 4.30
N ILE A 177 16.66 7.55 3.67
CA ILE A 177 16.89 7.99 2.29
C ILE A 177 16.90 9.52 2.28
N THR A 178 18.04 10.14 1.97
CA THR A 178 18.16 11.61 1.96
C THR A 178 17.59 12.24 0.68
N GLY A 179 17.51 11.48 -0.41
CA GLY A 179 16.75 11.85 -1.60
C GLY A 179 15.27 11.43 -1.51
N ASN A 180 14.71 11.06 -2.67
CA ASN A 180 13.35 10.53 -2.77
C ASN A 180 13.33 9.00 -2.67
N LEU A 181 12.16 8.41 -2.42
CA LEU A 181 11.86 7.01 -2.73
C LEU A 181 10.85 6.98 -3.88
N ASP A 182 11.28 6.54 -5.06
CA ASP A 182 10.47 6.53 -6.28
C ASP A 182 10.13 5.10 -6.73
N LEU A 183 8.91 4.69 -6.40
CA LEU A 183 8.23 3.44 -6.77
C LEU A 183 7.25 3.65 -7.94
N SER A 184 7.33 4.77 -8.68
CA SER A 184 6.35 5.10 -9.72
C SER A 184 6.24 4.00 -10.79
N GLY A 185 5.02 3.49 -10.98
CA GLY A 185 4.76 2.38 -11.90
C GLY A 185 5.35 1.02 -11.49
N ALA A 186 5.79 0.83 -10.25
CA ALA A 186 6.22 -0.49 -9.78
C ALA A 186 5.02 -1.46 -9.62
N GLU A 187 5.30 -2.75 -9.78
CA GLU A 187 4.35 -3.86 -9.67
C GLU A 187 4.84 -4.80 -8.56
N LEU A 188 4.24 -4.69 -7.37
CA LEU A 188 4.61 -5.47 -6.19
C LEU A 188 3.52 -6.50 -5.92
N ALA A 189 3.87 -7.79 -5.87
CA ALA A 189 2.92 -8.85 -5.57
C ALA A 189 3.54 -9.85 -4.59
N SER A 190 2.88 -10.12 -3.48
CA SER A 190 3.35 -11.07 -2.47
C SER A 190 2.36 -12.22 -2.32
N PRO A 191 2.79 -13.50 -2.34
CA PRO A 191 1.91 -14.64 -2.12
C PRO A 191 1.55 -14.83 -0.63
N THR A 192 2.11 -14.00 0.26
CA THR A 192 1.86 -14.05 1.71
C THR A 192 0.75 -13.05 2.10
N VAL A 193 1.10 -11.93 2.73
CA VAL A 193 0.15 -10.86 3.08
C VAL A 193 0.77 -9.49 2.88
N ASP A 194 2.03 -9.30 3.27
CA ASP A 194 2.74 -8.03 3.14
C ASP A 194 3.53 -8.02 1.83
N ALA A 195 3.29 -7.01 0.99
CA ALA A 195 4.00 -6.79 -0.27
C ALA A 195 5.02 -5.66 -0.18
N LEU A 196 4.75 -4.65 0.66
CA LEU A 196 5.65 -3.53 0.90
C LEU A 196 5.67 -3.16 2.38
N ASP A 197 6.80 -3.38 3.07
CA ASP A 197 7.01 -2.92 4.45
C ASP A 197 8.08 -1.83 4.51
N LEU A 198 7.64 -0.60 4.74
CA LEU A 198 8.47 0.59 4.95
C LEU A 198 8.33 1.11 6.39
N THR A 199 7.92 0.29 7.35
CA THR A 199 7.65 0.71 8.74
C THR A 199 8.82 1.50 9.33
N GLY A 200 8.56 2.75 9.75
CA GLY A 200 9.58 3.64 10.32
C GLY A 200 10.66 4.14 9.35
N LEU A 201 10.49 3.98 8.02
CA LEU A 201 11.32 4.62 7.00
C LEU A 201 11.34 6.15 7.21
N ALA A 202 12.51 6.76 7.07
CA ALA A 202 12.66 8.21 6.94
C ALA A 202 13.13 8.55 5.51
N VAL A 203 12.38 9.43 4.84
CA VAL A 203 12.71 10.01 3.54
C VAL A 203 12.77 11.51 3.71
N ASP A 204 13.94 12.14 3.48
CA ASP A 204 14.06 13.60 3.62
C ASP A 204 13.39 14.31 2.41
N GLY A 205 13.34 13.65 1.25
CA GLY A 205 12.54 14.05 0.09
C GLY A 205 11.11 13.47 0.09
N SER A 206 10.58 13.22 -1.11
CA SER A 206 9.22 12.70 -1.34
C SER A 206 9.18 11.17 -1.49
N LEU A 207 8.05 10.56 -1.13
CA LEU A 207 7.72 9.16 -1.40
C LEU A 207 6.71 9.12 -2.57
N LEU A 208 7.18 8.66 -3.73
CA LEU A 208 6.43 8.64 -4.98
C LEU A 208 6.04 7.20 -5.34
N ALA A 209 4.76 6.87 -5.26
CA ALA A 209 4.20 5.57 -5.58
C ALA A 209 2.90 5.73 -6.38
N GLY A 210 2.95 6.55 -7.43
CA GLY A 210 1.82 6.87 -8.31
C GLY A 210 2.04 6.45 -9.76
N ARG A 211 1.42 7.18 -10.70
CA ARG A 211 1.57 6.98 -12.15
C ARG A 211 2.99 7.33 -12.64
N HIS A 212 3.64 6.39 -13.34
CA HIS A 212 4.85 6.70 -14.09
C HIS A 212 4.52 7.45 -15.38
N HIS A 213 5.19 8.58 -15.64
CA HIS A 213 4.94 9.47 -16.79
C HIS A 213 4.84 8.78 -18.16
N ALA A 214 5.63 7.72 -18.37
CA ALA A 214 5.68 6.92 -19.61
C ALA A 214 5.45 5.41 -19.33
N GLY A 215 4.64 5.06 -18.34
CA GLY A 215 4.48 3.67 -17.90
C GLY A 215 3.18 3.37 -17.15
N PRO A 216 3.09 2.18 -16.51
CA PRO A 216 1.94 1.81 -15.69
C PRO A 216 1.81 2.68 -14.44
N VAL A 217 0.69 2.54 -13.76
CA VAL A 217 0.51 3.04 -12.39
C VAL A 217 1.17 2.10 -11.39
N PHE A 218 1.52 2.61 -10.20
CA PHE A 218 1.93 1.74 -9.11
C PHE A 218 0.80 0.75 -8.80
N THR A 219 1.14 -0.55 -8.77
CA THR A 219 0.22 -1.62 -8.39
C THR A 219 0.82 -2.46 -7.27
N CYS A 220 0.00 -2.79 -6.29
CA CYS A 220 0.39 -3.61 -5.15
C CYS A 220 -0.69 -4.66 -4.89
N ASP A 221 -0.32 -5.95 -4.93
CA ASP A 221 -1.16 -7.08 -4.53
C ASP A 221 -0.61 -7.67 -3.22
N GLY A 222 -1.25 -7.29 -2.12
CA GLY A 222 -0.77 -7.42 -0.75
C GLY A 222 -0.88 -6.09 0.00
N ARG A 223 -0.65 -6.17 1.31
CA ARG A 223 -0.70 -5.04 2.25
C ARG A 223 0.56 -4.19 2.16
N VAL A 224 0.36 -2.88 2.29
CA VAL A 224 1.41 -1.85 2.35
C VAL A 224 1.49 -1.30 3.78
N LEU A 225 2.68 -1.35 4.39
CA LEU A 225 2.95 -0.84 5.74
C LEU A 225 3.81 0.42 5.65
N LEU A 226 3.22 1.57 5.97
CA LEU A 226 3.86 2.88 6.10
C LEU A 226 3.77 3.41 7.55
N ALA A 227 3.64 2.51 8.54
CA ALA A 227 3.40 2.89 9.93
C ALA A 227 4.61 3.66 10.48
N GLY A 228 4.37 4.87 11.02
CA GLY A 228 5.41 5.74 11.57
C GLY A 228 6.43 6.28 10.56
N VAL A 229 6.17 6.17 9.26
CA VAL A 229 7.04 6.73 8.21
C VAL A 229 7.14 8.26 8.33
N GLN A 230 8.29 8.80 7.96
CA GLN A 230 8.55 10.24 7.92
C GLN A 230 8.92 10.64 6.49
N VAL A 231 8.23 11.63 5.94
CA VAL A 231 8.45 12.16 4.59
C VAL A 231 8.64 13.68 4.68
N GLY A 232 9.79 14.19 4.28
CA GLY A 232 10.10 15.63 4.25
C GLY A 232 9.50 16.38 3.06
N GLY A 233 9.17 15.65 1.99
CA GLY A 233 8.38 16.13 0.86
C GLY A 233 6.93 15.64 0.91
N ASP A 234 6.43 15.23 -0.25
CA ASP A 234 5.07 14.72 -0.47
C ASP A 234 4.99 13.18 -0.42
N LEU A 235 3.84 12.66 -0.01
CA LEU A 235 3.45 11.26 -0.23
C LEU A 235 2.46 11.20 -1.40
N VAL A 236 2.92 10.71 -2.55
CA VAL A 236 2.14 10.68 -3.79
C VAL A 236 1.74 9.24 -4.14
N LEU A 237 0.46 8.93 -4.02
CA LEU A 237 -0.19 7.67 -4.38
C LEU A 237 -1.24 7.87 -5.49
N THR A 238 -1.11 8.96 -6.26
CA THR A 238 -2.00 9.33 -7.38
C THR A 238 -2.11 8.24 -8.43
N GLY A 239 -3.33 7.75 -8.65
CA GLY A 239 -3.63 6.65 -9.57
C GLY A 239 -3.14 5.27 -9.11
N ALA A 240 -2.63 5.13 -7.88
CA ALA A 240 -2.15 3.85 -7.33
C ALA A 240 -3.28 2.83 -7.17
N VAL A 241 -2.97 1.55 -7.39
CA VAL A 241 -3.91 0.44 -7.24
C VAL A 241 -3.39 -0.52 -6.17
N ILE A 242 -3.95 -0.45 -4.96
CA ILE A 242 -3.54 -1.25 -3.80
C ILE A 242 -4.62 -2.27 -3.48
N ARG A 243 -4.39 -3.53 -3.84
CA ARG A 243 -5.32 -4.63 -3.58
C ARG A 243 -4.82 -5.47 -2.43
N ARG A 244 -5.60 -5.57 -1.36
CA ARG A 244 -5.49 -6.69 -0.42
C ARG A 244 -5.95 -7.96 -1.14
N ARG A 245 -5.04 -8.91 -1.36
CA ARG A 245 -5.41 -10.31 -1.58
C ARG A 245 -6.14 -10.82 -0.35
N ALA A 246 -7.36 -11.34 -0.50
CA ALA A 246 -8.05 -12.03 0.58
C ALA A 246 -7.32 -13.36 0.85
N GLY A 247 -6.40 -13.34 1.81
CA GLY A 247 -5.62 -14.52 2.17
C GLY A 247 -6.47 -15.52 2.97
N GLU A 248 -6.28 -16.80 2.67
CA GLU A 248 -6.62 -17.89 3.59
C GLU A 248 -5.96 -17.67 4.96
N PRO A 249 -6.53 -18.22 6.06
CA PRO A 249 -5.98 -18.03 7.39
C PRO A 249 -4.51 -18.45 7.47
N LEU A 250 -3.67 -17.51 7.88
CA LEU A 250 -2.24 -17.71 8.08
C LEU A 250 -1.99 -18.90 9.01
N LEU A 251 -1.39 -19.97 8.48
CA LEU A 251 -0.65 -20.91 9.32
C LEU A 251 0.43 -20.13 10.09
N PRO A 252 0.64 -20.42 11.40
CA PRO A 252 1.60 -19.68 12.20
C PRO A 252 2.99 -19.79 11.57
N ARG A 253 3.63 -18.63 11.37
CA ARG A 253 4.99 -18.53 10.82
C ARG A 253 5.92 -19.47 11.59
N ALA A 254 6.74 -20.24 10.86
CA ALA A 254 7.93 -20.84 11.45
C ALA A 254 8.75 -19.73 12.10
N ALA A 255 9.10 -19.89 13.38
CA ALA A 255 9.74 -18.85 14.16
C ALA A 255 11.18 -18.64 13.69
N ASP A 256 11.42 -17.54 12.98
CA ASP A 256 12.76 -17.04 12.70
C ASP A 256 13.25 -16.22 13.91
N GLU A 257 14.29 -16.70 14.57
CA GLU A 257 14.81 -16.17 15.84
C GLU A 257 15.62 -14.87 15.65
N SER A 258 14.93 -13.80 15.23
CA SER A 258 15.51 -12.45 15.13
C SER A 258 14.63 -11.41 15.80
N ARG A 259 14.61 -11.46 17.15
CA ARG A 259 14.12 -10.48 18.14
C ARG A 259 13.27 -9.33 17.57
N MET A 260 12.03 -9.61 17.19
CA MET A 260 11.03 -8.56 16.99
C MET A 260 10.61 -7.99 18.35
N PRO A 261 10.38 -6.67 18.48
CA PRO A 261 9.65 -6.14 19.62
C PRO A 261 8.22 -6.71 19.57
N ILE A 262 7.71 -7.14 20.73
CA ILE A 262 6.32 -7.58 20.87
C ILE A 262 5.42 -6.36 20.63
N VAL A 263 4.94 -6.21 19.39
CA VAL A 263 3.81 -5.34 19.10
C VAL A 263 2.57 -6.03 19.67
N PRO A 264 1.83 -5.42 20.63
CA PRO A 264 0.63 -6.05 21.18
C PRO A 264 -0.36 -6.38 20.06
N GLY A 265 -0.84 -7.62 20.04
CA GLY A 265 -1.66 -8.20 18.96
C GLY A 265 -3.09 -7.66 18.85
N GLY A 266 -3.24 -6.33 18.73
CA GLY A 266 -4.53 -5.65 18.63
C GLY A 266 -4.55 -4.44 17.68
N ILE A 267 -3.54 -4.27 16.82
CA ILE A 267 -3.40 -3.09 15.93
C ILE A 267 -3.37 -3.47 14.44
N VAL A 268 -3.04 -4.71 14.08
CA VAL A 268 -3.13 -5.17 12.69
C VAL A 268 -4.59 -5.48 12.37
N ASP A 269 -5.29 -4.51 11.78
CA ASP A 269 -6.54 -4.75 11.06
C ASP A 269 -6.24 -5.74 9.91
N PRO A 270 -6.72 -6.99 9.97
CA PRO A 270 -6.41 -8.00 8.96
C PRO A 270 -7.04 -7.64 7.60
N GLY A 271 -8.02 -6.74 7.58
CA GLY A 271 -8.67 -6.18 6.40
C GLY A 271 -7.97 -4.95 5.81
N ALA A 272 -6.90 -4.43 6.43
CA ALA A 272 -6.21 -3.26 5.93
C ALA A 272 -5.35 -3.56 4.69
N ALA A 273 -5.47 -2.69 3.68
CA ALA A 273 -4.64 -2.69 2.49
C ALA A 273 -3.46 -1.70 2.63
N LEU A 274 -3.70 -0.55 3.26
CA LEU A 274 -2.68 0.48 3.50
C LEU A 274 -2.68 0.87 4.98
N VAL A 275 -1.56 0.63 5.67
CA VAL A 275 -1.37 0.92 7.10
C VAL A 275 -0.39 2.08 7.24
N ALA A 276 -0.89 3.31 7.24
CA ALA A 276 -0.11 4.54 7.43
C ALA A 276 -0.38 5.19 8.80
N ASP A 277 -0.59 4.36 9.82
CA ASP A 277 -0.74 4.75 11.23
C ASP A 277 0.43 5.64 11.69
N ARG A 278 0.13 6.85 12.18
CA ARG A 278 1.10 7.84 12.68
C ARG A 278 2.18 8.25 11.68
N ILE A 279 1.90 8.15 10.37
CA ILE A 279 2.78 8.72 9.33
C ILE A 279 2.90 10.24 9.52
N ARG A 280 4.09 10.79 9.22
CA ARG A 280 4.32 12.23 9.15
C ARG A 280 4.76 12.62 7.75
N VAL A 281 4.01 13.51 7.12
CA VAL A 281 4.32 14.08 5.80
C VAL A 281 4.41 15.59 5.96
N GLN A 282 5.56 16.20 5.68
CA GLN A 282 5.71 17.65 5.79
C GLN A 282 4.99 18.38 4.65
N GLY A 283 5.05 17.83 3.44
CA GLY A 283 4.26 18.27 2.29
C GLY A 283 2.84 17.68 2.30
N ASN A 284 2.40 17.22 1.14
CA ASN A 284 1.03 16.83 0.86
C ASN A 284 0.86 15.30 0.82
N LEU A 285 -0.36 14.83 1.10
CA LEU A 285 -0.74 13.43 0.91
C LEU A 285 -1.75 13.33 -0.23
N GLU A 286 -1.34 12.70 -1.33
CA GLU A 286 -2.14 12.59 -2.56
C GLU A 286 -2.57 11.15 -2.80
N LEU A 287 -3.88 10.91 -2.66
CA LEU A 287 -4.57 9.65 -2.97
C LEU A 287 -5.73 10.00 -3.93
N ASP A 288 -5.39 10.47 -5.13
CA ASP A 288 -6.34 11.07 -6.08
C ASP A 288 -6.23 10.47 -7.50
N ASP A 289 -7.02 11.00 -8.45
CA ASP A 289 -6.91 10.64 -9.88
C ASP A 289 -7.08 9.15 -10.22
N GLY A 290 -8.11 8.51 -9.66
CA GLY A 290 -8.39 7.10 -9.90
C GLY A 290 -7.56 6.13 -9.08
N SER A 291 -6.93 6.59 -7.98
CA SER A 291 -6.41 5.67 -6.96
C SER A 291 -7.50 4.71 -6.50
N ASP A 292 -7.22 3.41 -6.52
CA ASP A 292 -8.14 2.33 -6.17
C ASP A 292 -7.53 1.54 -5.00
N THR A 293 -8.32 1.27 -3.96
CA THR A 293 -7.86 0.44 -2.84
C THR A 293 -8.94 -0.52 -2.38
N THR A 294 -8.61 -1.81 -2.28
CA THR A 294 -9.48 -2.85 -1.73
C THR A 294 -8.95 -3.36 -0.40
N GLY A 295 -9.58 -2.93 0.69
CA GLY A 295 -9.19 -3.08 2.09
C GLY A 295 -9.21 -1.73 2.82
N THR A 296 -9.08 -1.74 4.15
CA THR A 296 -9.05 -0.50 4.95
C THR A 296 -7.81 0.33 4.58
N VAL A 297 -7.98 1.63 4.30
CA VAL A 297 -6.90 2.62 4.36
C VAL A 297 -6.86 3.22 5.76
N ARG A 298 -5.71 3.13 6.43
CA ARG A 298 -5.52 3.61 7.80
C ARG A 298 -4.55 4.78 7.83
N LEU A 299 -5.00 5.90 8.39
CA LEU A 299 -4.23 7.10 8.71
C LEU A 299 -4.47 7.57 10.18
N PRO A 300 -4.66 6.69 11.19
CA PRO A 300 -4.93 7.16 12.54
C PRO A 300 -3.72 7.88 13.14
N GLY A 301 -3.95 9.06 13.70
CA GLY A 301 -2.89 9.93 14.23
C GLY A 301 -1.83 10.37 13.20
N ALA A 302 -2.14 10.32 11.91
CA ALA A 302 -1.26 10.82 10.86
C ALA A 302 -1.19 12.36 10.91
N VAL A 303 -0.04 12.92 10.52
CA VAL A 303 0.18 14.37 10.46
C VAL A 303 0.64 14.74 9.05
N VAL A 304 -0.11 15.63 8.40
CA VAL A 304 0.18 16.14 7.04
C VAL A 304 0.29 17.67 7.12
N GLY A 305 1.46 18.22 6.81
CA GLY A 305 1.71 19.67 6.90
C GLY A 305 1.00 20.48 5.82
N GLY A 306 0.94 19.92 4.60
CA GLY A 306 0.17 20.43 3.47
C GLY A 306 -1.29 19.96 3.46
N TYR A 307 -1.82 19.72 2.27
CA TYR A 307 -3.19 19.23 2.07
C TYR A 307 -3.26 17.70 1.97
N VAL A 308 -4.47 17.16 2.15
CA VAL A 308 -4.80 15.77 1.81
C VAL A 308 -5.79 15.76 0.64
N ARG A 309 -5.40 15.18 -0.50
CA ARG A 309 -6.25 15.07 -1.69
C ARG A 309 -6.74 13.63 -1.88
N LEU A 310 -8.06 13.50 -1.96
CA LEU A 310 -8.83 12.25 -2.15
C LEU A 310 -9.72 12.29 -3.42
N SER A 311 -9.50 13.27 -4.28
CA SER A 311 -10.44 13.63 -5.35
C SER A 311 -10.32 12.66 -6.54
N GLY A 312 -11.35 11.84 -6.75
CA GLY A 312 -11.40 10.83 -7.80
C GLY A 312 -10.94 9.43 -7.35
N ALA A 313 -10.56 9.25 -6.09
CA ALA A 313 -10.23 7.92 -5.56
C ALA A 313 -11.47 7.04 -5.33
N HIS A 314 -11.25 5.72 -5.36
CA HIS A 314 -12.20 4.68 -4.98
C HIS A 314 -11.61 3.85 -3.84
N LEU A 315 -12.14 4.03 -2.63
CA LEU A 315 -11.74 3.30 -1.43
C LEU A 315 -12.81 2.29 -1.07
N THR A 316 -12.44 1.01 -1.06
CA THR A 316 -13.35 -0.12 -0.87
C THR A 316 -12.94 -0.87 0.39
N GLY A 317 -13.72 -0.78 1.47
CA GLY A 317 -13.46 -1.52 2.71
C GLY A 317 -13.60 -3.04 2.53
N PRO A 318 -13.07 -3.85 3.48
CA PRO A 318 -13.19 -5.31 3.43
C PRO A 318 -14.66 -5.75 3.53
N TYR A 319 -15.10 -6.61 2.61
CA TYR A 319 -16.49 -7.07 2.49
C TYR A 319 -16.78 -8.44 3.10
N ASP A 320 -15.77 -9.30 3.28
CA ASP A 320 -15.94 -10.72 3.61
C ASP A 320 -16.13 -10.99 5.12
N GLU A 321 -16.12 -9.95 5.96
CA GLU A 321 -16.19 -10.02 7.42
C GLU A 321 -17.52 -9.45 7.95
N PRO A 322 -18.23 -10.13 8.88
CA PRO A 322 -19.57 -9.77 9.32
C PRO A 322 -19.61 -8.60 10.34
N ASP A 323 -18.91 -7.50 10.06
CA ASP A 323 -19.16 -6.20 10.71
C ASP A 323 -18.75 -4.98 9.85
N ARG A 324 -19.07 -5.06 8.54
CA ARG A 324 -19.01 -4.04 7.45
C ARG A 324 -17.94 -2.94 7.56
N GLY A 325 -16.77 -3.25 7.00
CA GLY A 325 -15.52 -2.50 7.05
C GLY A 325 -15.53 -0.96 6.96
N VAL A 326 -14.50 -0.38 7.58
CA VAL A 326 -14.08 1.00 7.37
C VAL A 326 -13.29 1.05 6.06
N ALA A 327 -13.64 1.97 5.16
CA ALA A 327 -12.87 2.18 3.91
C ALA A 327 -11.69 3.13 4.15
N LEU A 328 -11.89 4.18 4.95
CA LEU A 328 -10.86 5.13 5.35
C LEU A 328 -10.98 5.45 6.85
N LEU A 329 -9.93 5.13 7.61
CA LEU A 329 -9.78 5.39 9.04
C LEU A 329 -8.77 6.53 9.25
N GLY A 330 -9.23 7.78 9.21
CA GLY A 330 -8.43 8.98 9.52
C GLY A 330 -8.71 9.53 10.91
N ASP A 331 -8.89 8.66 11.92
CA ASP A 331 -9.22 9.10 13.28
C ASP A 331 -7.99 9.80 13.93
N GLY A 332 -8.17 11.04 14.37
CA GLY A 332 -7.10 11.89 14.90
C GLY A 332 -6.08 12.37 13.86
N ILE A 333 -6.39 12.35 12.55
CA ILE A 333 -5.51 12.93 11.53
C ILE A 333 -5.42 14.46 11.70
N GLU A 334 -4.21 15.00 11.62
CA GLU A 334 -3.94 16.44 11.58
C GLU A 334 -3.52 16.86 10.16
N ILE A 335 -4.19 17.87 9.61
CA ILE A 335 -3.99 18.40 8.26
C ILE A 335 -3.76 19.91 8.37
N GLY A 336 -2.56 20.38 8.01
CA GLY A 336 -2.17 21.79 8.09
C GLY A 336 -2.77 22.67 6.99
N GLY A 337 -3.07 22.08 5.83
CA GLY A 337 -3.81 22.67 4.72
C GLY A 337 -5.27 22.20 4.64
N ASP A 338 -5.72 21.93 3.42
CA ASP A 338 -7.10 21.56 3.09
C ASP A 338 -7.31 20.03 3.00
N LEU A 339 -8.56 19.58 3.13
CA LEU A 339 -8.99 18.21 2.81
C LEU A 339 -9.86 18.23 1.54
N GLU A 340 -9.34 17.72 0.42
CA GLU A 340 -9.98 17.81 -0.91
C GLU A 340 -10.51 16.45 -1.42
N ALA A 341 -11.81 16.20 -1.27
CA ALA A 341 -12.49 15.00 -1.82
C ALA A 341 -13.51 15.31 -2.93
N ARG A 342 -13.55 16.56 -3.41
CA ARG A 342 -14.59 17.11 -4.28
C ARG A 342 -14.44 16.67 -5.75
N ALA A 343 -15.55 16.66 -6.47
CA ALA A 343 -15.51 16.55 -7.93
C ALA A 343 -14.95 17.83 -8.58
N ALA A 344 -13.63 17.83 -8.84
CA ALA A 344 -12.91 18.93 -9.49
C ALA A 344 -12.02 18.39 -10.63
N GLY A 345 -12.60 18.16 -11.81
CA GLY A 345 -11.93 17.53 -12.95
C GLY A 345 -11.71 16.02 -12.80
N ARG A 346 -11.12 15.58 -11.68
CA ARG A 346 -10.76 14.18 -11.37
C ARG A 346 -11.94 13.29 -10.92
N GLY A 347 -13.13 13.86 -10.78
CA GLY A 347 -14.32 13.18 -10.21
C GLY A 347 -14.36 13.19 -8.68
N PRO A 348 -15.47 12.73 -8.06
CA PRO A 348 -15.62 12.71 -6.61
C PRO A 348 -14.97 11.48 -5.97
N LEU A 349 -14.52 11.60 -4.72
CA LEU A 349 -14.21 10.44 -3.87
C LEU A 349 -15.41 9.47 -3.82
N ARG A 350 -15.12 8.17 -3.93
CA ARG A 350 -16.04 7.07 -3.68
C ARG A 350 -15.52 6.24 -2.51
N CYS A 351 -16.36 6.05 -1.49
CA CYS A 351 -16.09 5.11 -0.41
C CYS A 351 -17.23 4.11 -0.32
N ASP A 352 -16.93 2.83 -0.53
CA ASP A 352 -17.81 1.73 -0.20
C ASP A 352 -17.28 1.09 1.09
N GLY A 353 -18.00 1.25 2.19
CA GLY A 353 -17.50 1.17 3.56
C GLY A 353 -17.56 2.53 4.28
N GLN A 354 -17.26 2.55 5.58
CA GLN A 354 -17.34 3.77 6.38
C GLN A 354 -16.13 4.70 6.16
N LEU A 355 -16.38 6.01 6.03
CA LEU A 355 -15.38 7.07 6.12
C LEU A 355 -15.36 7.64 7.55
N ARG A 356 -14.25 7.47 8.27
CA ARG A 356 -14.07 7.97 9.65
C ARG A 356 -13.01 9.06 9.71
N LEU A 357 -13.36 10.15 10.37
CA LEU A 357 -12.52 11.31 10.68
C LEU A 357 -12.84 11.78 12.12
N VAL A 358 -12.91 10.84 13.07
CA VAL A 358 -13.20 11.14 14.48
C VAL A 358 -12.00 11.85 15.09
N ASP A 359 -12.21 12.94 15.82
CA ASP A 359 -11.14 13.82 16.38
C ASP A 359 -10.16 14.42 15.35
N ALA A 360 -10.42 14.28 14.04
CA ALA A 360 -9.58 14.85 13.01
C ALA A 360 -9.55 16.39 13.08
N HIS A 361 -8.40 16.98 12.74
CA HIS A 361 -8.20 18.42 12.67
C HIS A 361 -7.74 18.84 11.26
N VAL A 362 -8.55 19.64 10.59
CA VAL A 362 -8.20 20.33 9.35
C VAL A 362 -8.04 21.81 9.67
N ARG A 363 -6.83 22.36 9.50
CA ARG A 363 -6.55 23.77 9.74
C ARG A 363 -7.15 24.65 8.62
N GLY A 364 -7.10 24.18 7.38
CA GLY A 364 -7.78 24.80 6.24
C GLY A 364 -9.27 24.44 6.15
N SER A 365 -9.78 24.34 4.93
CA SER A 365 -11.14 23.94 4.59
C SER A 365 -11.26 22.45 4.30
N ALA A 366 -12.43 21.88 4.54
CA ALA A 366 -12.73 20.48 4.25
C ALA A 366 -13.82 20.36 3.18
N SER A 367 -13.46 19.93 1.98
CA SER A 367 -14.36 19.87 0.83
C SER A 367 -14.77 18.44 0.49
N LEU A 368 -15.89 18.02 1.08
CA LEU A 368 -16.53 16.71 0.85
C LEU A 368 -17.74 16.84 -0.10
N SER A 369 -17.68 17.76 -1.06
CA SER A 369 -18.80 18.04 -1.97
C SER A 369 -18.86 17.07 -3.14
N GLY A 370 -19.96 16.31 -3.21
CA GLY A 370 -20.23 15.34 -4.28
C GLY A 370 -19.71 13.92 -4.03
N VAL A 371 -19.14 13.65 -2.85
CA VAL A 371 -18.61 12.33 -2.47
C VAL A 371 -19.69 11.24 -2.51
N ARG A 372 -19.35 10.03 -2.94
CA ARG A 372 -20.26 8.88 -2.94
C ARG A 372 -19.91 7.97 -1.79
N LEU A 373 -20.82 7.78 -0.84
CA LEU A 373 -20.58 6.99 0.37
C LEU A 373 -21.60 5.87 0.48
N HIS A 374 -21.17 4.65 0.75
CA HIS A 374 -22.05 3.48 0.81
C HIS A 374 -21.65 2.54 1.95
N ALA A 375 -22.39 2.57 3.05
CA ALA A 375 -22.18 1.67 4.19
C ALA A 375 -23.55 1.25 4.77
N PRO A 376 -24.23 0.23 4.22
CA PRO A 376 -25.68 0.08 4.42
C PRO A 376 -26.11 -0.10 5.89
N ASP A 377 -25.25 -0.67 6.75
CA ASP A 377 -25.57 -0.98 8.16
C ASP A 377 -24.97 0.01 9.17
N ARG A 378 -24.39 1.13 8.72
CA ARG A 378 -23.77 2.13 9.62
C ARG A 378 -23.77 3.55 9.06
N ASP A 379 -23.31 4.50 9.88
CA ASP A 379 -23.03 5.86 9.43
C ASP A 379 -21.97 5.80 8.31
N ALA A 380 -22.29 6.24 7.08
CA ALA A 380 -21.37 6.31 5.94
C ALA A 380 -20.20 7.28 6.20
N PHE A 381 -20.49 8.35 6.93
CA PHE A 381 -19.52 9.34 7.38
C PHE A 381 -19.63 9.51 8.89
N ASN A 382 -18.50 9.37 9.58
CA ASN A 382 -18.37 9.68 11.00
C ASN A 382 -17.28 10.72 11.23
N GLY A 383 -17.69 11.99 11.36
CA GLY A 383 -16.83 13.11 11.74
C GLY A 383 -17.07 13.58 13.18
N ASP A 384 -17.29 12.66 14.13
CA ASP A 384 -17.47 13.03 15.54
C ASP A 384 -16.24 13.79 16.05
N ARG A 385 -16.47 15.01 16.57
CA ARG A 385 -15.43 15.96 17.03
C ARG A 385 -14.45 16.47 15.95
N LEU A 386 -14.70 16.23 14.65
CA LEU A 386 -13.98 16.85 13.54
C LEU A 386 -13.94 18.38 13.69
N ARG A 387 -12.73 18.94 13.63
CA ARG A 387 -12.47 20.39 13.66
C ARG A 387 -12.00 20.85 12.29
N VAL A 388 -12.65 21.87 11.73
CA VAL A 388 -12.26 22.53 10.48
C VAL A 388 -12.05 24.01 10.79
N GLY A 389 -10.89 24.57 10.44
CA GLY A 389 -10.58 25.99 10.67
C GLY A 389 -11.21 26.92 9.64
N GLY A 390 -11.26 26.48 8.38
CA GLY A 390 -11.99 27.12 7.28
C GLY A 390 -13.43 26.61 7.14
N GLU A 391 -13.89 26.42 5.90
CA GLU A 391 -15.26 25.98 5.62
C GLU A 391 -15.39 24.45 5.42
N LEU A 392 -16.50 23.87 5.90
CA LEU A 392 -16.86 22.47 5.66
C LEU A 392 -17.92 22.40 4.53
N TYR A 393 -17.50 22.02 3.32
CA TYR A 393 -18.37 21.96 2.14
C TYR A 393 -19.03 20.60 1.96
N LEU A 394 -20.33 20.52 2.30
CA LEU A 394 -21.20 19.35 2.08
C LEU A 394 -22.30 19.69 1.06
N ARG A 395 -21.93 20.09 -0.16
CA ARG A 395 -22.90 20.50 -1.21
C ARG A 395 -23.57 19.30 -1.89
N SER A 396 -24.75 19.55 -2.46
CA SER A 396 -25.76 18.56 -2.86
C SER A 396 -25.40 17.71 -4.09
N SER A 397 -24.46 16.79 -3.92
CA SER A 397 -24.44 15.51 -4.62
C SER A 397 -23.74 14.42 -3.80
N ALA A 398 -23.60 14.62 -2.47
CA ALA A 398 -23.15 13.61 -1.53
C ALA A 398 -24.21 12.49 -1.43
N ARG A 399 -24.14 11.50 -2.34
CA ARG A 399 -25.08 10.37 -2.39
C ARG A 399 -24.66 9.33 -1.37
N ALA A 400 -24.88 9.63 -0.10
CA ALA A 400 -24.88 8.64 0.97
C ALA A 400 -26.15 7.79 0.85
N ARG A 401 -26.02 6.46 0.78
CA ARG A 401 -27.18 5.53 0.82
C ARG A 401 -27.62 5.19 2.26
N CYS A 402 -27.04 5.85 3.25
CA CYS A 402 -27.21 5.60 4.69
C CYS A 402 -26.89 6.88 5.51
N GLY A 403 -26.89 6.77 6.84
CA GLY A 403 -26.73 7.91 7.75
C GLY A 403 -25.38 8.63 7.64
N CYS A 404 -25.34 9.92 7.97
CA CYS A 404 -24.11 10.70 8.11
C CYS A 404 -24.12 11.43 9.45
N ARG A 405 -23.01 11.36 10.19
CA ARG A 405 -22.82 12.05 11.46
C ARG A 405 -21.83 13.20 11.31
N THR A 406 -22.29 14.42 11.58
CA THR A 406 -21.55 15.66 11.37
C THR A 406 -21.26 16.39 12.69
N PRO A 407 -20.16 17.16 12.77
CA PRO A 407 -19.80 17.87 13.99
C PRO A 407 -20.83 18.94 14.38
N ARG A 408 -21.04 19.11 15.69
CA ARG A 408 -22.06 20.00 16.30
C ARG A 408 -21.97 21.47 15.87
N SER A 409 -20.80 21.92 15.39
CA SER A 409 -20.49 23.30 14.98
C SER A 409 -20.96 23.67 13.56
N ALA A 410 -21.36 22.72 12.71
CA ALA A 410 -21.70 22.95 11.30
C ALA A 410 -23.01 23.72 11.02
N ARG A 411 -23.45 24.61 11.93
CA ARG A 411 -24.77 25.26 11.94
C ARG A 411 -24.90 26.54 11.08
N ARG A 412 -23.94 26.84 10.20
CA ARG A 412 -24.01 27.98 9.27
C ARG A 412 -23.91 27.53 7.81
N SER A 413 -25.01 27.03 7.25
CA SER A 413 -25.22 27.00 5.80
C SER A 413 -26.68 27.31 5.45
N THR A 414 -26.88 28.26 4.54
CA THR A 414 -28.19 28.76 4.12
C THR A 414 -28.66 28.10 2.82
N ALA A 415 -29.14 26.87 2.89
CA ALA A 415 -30.02 26.26 1.88
C ALA A 415 -30.66 24.96 2.42
N PRO A 416 -31.96 24.67 2.14
CA PRO A 416 -32.58 23.42 2.56
C PRO A 416 -32.13 22.25 1.68
N ALA A 417 -31.56 21.21 2.29
CA ALA A 417 -31.32 19.94 1.62
C ALA A 417 -32.66 19.28 1.22
N ARG A 418 -32.93 19.17 -0.08
CA ARG A 418 -34.09 18.43 -0.60
C ARG A 418 -33.75 16.95 -0.73
N CYS A 419 -34.22 16.12 0.21
CA CYS A 419 -34.22 14.67 0.05
C CYS A 419 -35.32 14.25 -0.95
N SER A 420 -34.93 13.76 -2.13
CA SER A 420 -35.84 13.08 -3.04
C SER A 420 -36.02 11.62 -2.60
N SER A 421 -37.22 11.31 -2.08
CA SER A 421 -37.83 9.98 -1.94
C SER A 421 -37.01 8.84 -1.30
N GLY A 422 -37.40 8.42 -0.09
CA GLY A 422 -37.06 7.10 0.47
C GLY A 422 -36.01 7.11 1.59
N HIS A 423 -36.48 7.17 2.84
CA HIS A 423 -35.75 6.80 4.07
C HIS A 423 -34.33 7.38 4.30
N ALA A 424 -34.25 8.55 4.94
CA ALA A 424 -33.09 8.91 5.77
C ALA A 424 -33.55 9.78 6.96
N CYS A 425 -33.26 9.34 8.19
CA CYS A 425 -33.63 10.07 9.40
C CYS A 425 -32.40 10.77 9.98
N VAL A 426 -32.29 12.10 9.80
CA VAL A 426 -31.19 12.90 10.33
C VAL A 426 -31.31 12.98 11.86
N ARG A 427 -30.59 12.11 12.58
CA ARG A 427 -30.55 12.12 14.05
C ARG A 427 -29.68 13.26 14.58
N THR A 428 -30.25 14.47 14.66
CA THR A 428 -29.68 15.54 15.50
C THR A 428 -29.97 15.27 16.98
N SER A 429 -28.95 15.29 17.84
CA SER A 429 -29.13 15.06 19.28
C SER A 429 -29.79 16.25 20.00
N THR A 430 -30.96 15.94 20.57
CA THR A 430 -31.69 16.61 21.67
C THR A 430 -32.05 18.12 21.57
N ALA A 431 -33.35 18.37 21.44
CA ALA A 431 -34.01 19.56 21.99
C ALA A 431 -35.44 19.21 22.47
N ARG A 432 -35.71 19.29 23.78
CA ARG A 432 -37.06 19.10 24.34
C ARG A 432 -38.00 20.20 23.84
N ARG A 433 -39.01 19.88 23.03
CA ARG A 433 -40.06 20.85 22.67
C ARG A 433 -41.24 20.75 23.64
N ARG A 434 -41.44 21.79 24.45
CA ARG A 434 -42.75 22.06 25.07
C ARG A 434 -43.73 22.45 23.95
N CYS A 435 -44.88 21.80 23.87
CA CYS A 435 -45.96 22.25 22.99
C CYS A 435 -46.56 23.57 23.52
N ARG A 436 -46.64 24.58 22.65
CA ARG A 436 -47.60 25.67 22.76
C ARG A 436 -48.35 25.76 21.44
N THR A 437 -49.61 25.35 21.46
CA THR A 437 -50.58 25.53 20.38
C THR A 437 -50.93 27.00 20.26
N ARG A 438 -50.89 27.54 19.03
CA ARG A 438 -51.72 28.69 18.63
C ARG A 438 -52.21 28.49 17.21
N HIS A 439 -53.53 28.45 17.06
CA HIS A 439 -54.20 28.60 15.77
C HIS A 439 -53.84 29.94 15.12
N ARG A 440 -53.78 29.97 13.79
CA ARG A 440 -54.45 31.04 13.03
C ARG A 440 -54.96 30.52 11.70
N CYS A 441 -56.22 30.79 11.43
CA CYS A 441 -56.90 30.47 10.18
C CYS A 441 -56.61 31.58 9.16
N GLY A 442 -56.53 31.23 7.87
CA GLY A 442 -56.33 32.18 6.78
C GLY A 442 -56.93 31.63 5.48
N ARG A 443 -58.15 32.06 5.15
CA ARG A 443 -58.87 31.65 3.93
C ARG A 443 -58.40 32.45 2.72
N ARG A 444 -58.33 31.82 1.54
CA ARG A 444 -58.80 32.41 0.27
C ARG A 444 -59.25 31.33 -0.71
N TRP A 445 -60.40 31.55 -1.35
CA TRP A 445 -60.91 30.79 -2.50
C TRP A 445 -60.19 31.29 -3.79
N THR A 446 -60.33 30.76 -5.02
CA THR A 446 -61.42 30.03 -5.72
C THR A 446 -60.90 29.19 -6.90
N ARG A 447 -61.63 28.10 -7.25
CA ARG A 447 -61.92 27.52 -8.60
C ARG A 447 -60.77 27.44 -9.66
N GLY A 448 -60.47 26.30 -10.31
CA GLY A 448 -60.93 24.90 -10.18
C GLY A 448 -61.08 24.18 -11.54
N ARG A 449 -60.90 22.85 -11.58
CA ARG A 449 -61.57 21.90 -12.53
C ARG A 449 -61.44 20.43 -12.07
N ARG A 450 -62.47 19.65 -12.39
CA ARG A 450 -62.65 18.17 -12.23
C ARG A 450 -61.68 17.39 -13.16
N ARG A 451 -61.39 16.08 -13.09
CA ARG A 451 -61.74 14.80 -12.39
C ARG A 451 -60.45 13.92 -12.49
N SER A 452 -60.18 12.79 -11.84
CA SER A 452 -60.92 11.68 -11.19
C SER A 452 -60.15 11.28 -9.90
N ALA A 453 -60.76 10.87 -8.77
CA ALA A 453 -61.66 9.74 -8.51
C ALA A 453 -60.98 8.34 -8.55
N ARG A 454 -60.31 7.97 -7.44
CA ARG A 454 -60.54 6.69 -6.73
C ARG A 454 -60.38 6.86 -5.20
N THR A 455 -61.48 6.60 -4.51
CA THR A 455 -61.62 6.13 -3.11
C THR A 455 -60.86 4.78 -2.92
N CYS A 456 -60.63 4.14 -1.76
CA CYS A 456 -60.78 4.34 -0.29
C CYS A 456 -59.92 3.23 0.42
N SER A 457 -59.74 3.10 1.74
CA SER A 457 -60.08 3.91 2.93
C SER A 457 -59.23 3.53 4.16
N CYS A 458 -59.19 4.46 5.13
CA CYS A 458 -58.83 4.39 6.55
C CYS A 458 -58.97 3.06 7.34
N CYS A 459 -57.94 2.78 8.14
CA CYS A 459 -57.91 2.53 9.60
C CYS A 459 -59.04 1.76 10.34
N ALA A 460 -58.65 0.64 10.97
CA ALA A 460 -59.03 0.08 12.31
C ALA A 460 -58.42 -1.34 12.40
N SER A 461 -58.11 -2.01 13.52
CA SER A 461 -58.05 -1.76 14.98
C SER A 461 -57.23 -2.93 15.59
N GLY A 462 -56.42 -2.78 16.65
CA GLY A 462 -56.81 -3.08 18.05
C GLY A 462 -56.61 -4.56 18.45
N PRO A 463 -55.76 -4.91 19.45
CA PRO A 463 -55.41 -6.30 19.83
C PRO A 463 -56.30 -6.88 20.96
N PRO A 464 -56.11 -8.16 21.36
CA PRO A 464 -55.53 -8.42 22.70
C PRO A 464 -54.60 -9.68 22.82
N ALA A 465 -54.19 -9.99 24.06
CA ALA A 465 -53.24 -11.05 24.51
C ALA A 465 -53.92 -12.46 24.67
N ALA A 466 -53.34 -13.55 25.23
CA ALA A 466 -52.19 -13.76 26.14
C ALA A 466 -51.69 -15.24 26.24
N SER A 467 -50.52 -15.41 26.89
CA SER A 467 -50.11 -16.50 27.85
C SER A 467 -50.01 -18.00 27.50
N GLY A 468 -48.94 -18.64 28.01
CA GLY A 468 -48.87 -20.07 28.41
C GLY A 468 -47.88 -20.93 27.59
N SER A 469 -46.61 -21.13 27.96
CA SER A 469 -46.03 -21.96 29.06
C SER A 469 -46.06 -23.48 28.83
N GLY A 470 -44.89 -24.13 28.71
CA GLY A 470 -44.78 -25.60 28.79
C GLY A 470 -43.57 -26.22 28.07
N ALA A 471 -42.48 -26.49 28.81
CA ALA A 471 -41.50 -27.53 28.48
C ALA A 471 -41.67 -28.65 29.52
N PRO A 472 -41.37 -29.94 29.22
CA PRO A 472 -39.97 -30.39 29.32
C PRO A 472 -39.53 -31.50 28.34
N THR A 473 -38.21 -31.70 28.26
CA THR A 473 -37.47 -32.91 27.80
C THR A 473 -37.61 -34.07 28.84
N PRO A 474 -37.18 -35.35 28.62
CA PRO A 474 -35.99 -35.79 27.84
C PRO A 474 -36.02 -37.20 27.16
N ALA A 475 -34.83 -37.63 26.67
CA ALA A 475 -34.39 -39.03 26.41
C ALA A 475 -35.00 -39.79 25.18
N SER A 476 -34.33 -40.77 24.53
CA SER A 476 -32.90 -41.13 24.44
C SER A 476 -32.62 -42.25 23.41
N ARG A 477 -31.40 -42.23 22.81
CA ARG A 477 -30.53 -43.38 22.42
C ARG A 477 -30.86 -44.31 21.21
N CYS A 478 -29.75 -44.95 20.79
CA CYS A 478 -29.55 -46.08 19.86
C CYS A 478 -29.67 -45.80 18.35
N SER A 479 -28.75 -46.14 17.40
CA SER A 479 -27.36 -46.67 17.31
C SER A 479 -27.27 -47.88 16.37
N SER A 480 -26.25 -47.90 15.48
CA SER A 480 -25.78 -49.05 14.63
C SER A 480 -26.79 -49.62 13.59
N SER A 481 -26.39 -50.20 12.45
CA SER A 481 -25.08 -50.65 11.94
C SER A 481 -25.00 -50.67 10.39
N THR A 482 -23.76 -50.71 9.88
CA THR A 482 -23.21 -51.40 8.67
C THR A 482 -24.09 -52.43 7.93
N SER A 483 -23.90 -52.81 6.65
CA SER A 483 -22.77 -52.66 5.68
C SER A 483 -23.15 -53.19 4.27
N GLY A 484 -22.34 -52.89 3.24
CA GLY A 484 -22.22 -53.65 1.97
C GLY A 484 -22.78 -52.92 0.73
N SER A 485 -22.02 -52.42 -0.24
CA SER A 485 -20.99 -53.02 -1.13
C SER A 485 -21.55 -53.78 -2.35
N ALA A 486 -21.51 -53.15 -3.53
CA ALA A 486 -21.01 -53.72 -4.81
C ALA A 486 -21.28 -52.78 -5.99
N ALA A 487 -20.25 -52.50 -6.79
CA ALA A 487 -20.40 -52.08 -8.20
C ALA A 487 -20.34 -53.33 -9.10
N PRO A 488 -20.75 -53.25 -10.38
CA PRO A 488 -19.75 -52.95 -11.42
C PRO A 488 -20.27 -52.07 -12.59
N GLY A 489 -19.34 -51.62 -13.45
CA GLY A 489 -19.64 -51.09 -14.80
C GLY A 489 -19.82 -52.20 -15.84
N PRO A 490 -19.57 -52.00 -17.16
CA PRO A 490 -18.83 -50.90 -17.80
C PRO A 490 -19.45 -50.32 -19.12
N GLY A 491 -18.65 -49.47 -19.80
CA GLY A 491 -18.65 -49.00 -21.22
C GLY A 491 -19.85 -49.29 -22.16
N THR A 492 -20.27 -48.36 -23.02
CA THR A 492 -19.56 -47.79 -24.19
C THR A 492 -20.53 -46.75 -24.83
N ARG A 493 -20.18 -45.87 -25.78
CA ARG A 493 -19.07 -45.80 -26.74
C ARG A 493 -18.81 -44.34 -27.15
#